data_AF-A0A1S6HTB1-F1
#
_entry.id   AF-A0A1S6HTB1-F1
#
_cell.length_a   1.000
_cell.length_b   1.000
_cell.length_c   1.000
_cell.angle_alpha   90.00
_cell.angle_beta   90.00
_cell.angle_gamma   90.00
#
_symmetry.space_group_name_H-M   'P 1'
#
loop_
_entity.id
_entity.type
_entity.pdbx_description
1 polymer ?
#
loop_
_entity_poly.entity_id
_entity_poly.type
_entity_poly.pdbx_seq_one_letter_code
_entity_poly.pdbx_strand_id
1 'polypeptide(L)'
;MMWFVIKRLINQDTKNLSRTQRDMVDLLTNKPWIILLSMGFLTMMFNGIKYGVIAYYFKYQVGNELMVGQYFIALLLVSILGALSTGYLSKKWGKQNLFITSLLLSGLLTSALYWVPNGNITAIFILGC
;
A
#
# COMPACT_ATOMS: atom_id res chain seq x y z
N MET A 1 22.23 16.66 -1.55
CA MET A 1 22.69 16.41 -0.17
C MET A 1 22.70 14.92 0.22
N MET A 2 21.61 14.17 -0.03
CA MET A 2 21.45 12.77 0.43
C MET A 2 22.45 11.76 -0.16
N TRP A 3 22.84 11.91 -1.43
CA TRP A 3 23.84 11.05 -2.08
C TRP A 3 25.24 11.17 -1.47
N PHE A 4 25.60 12.36 -0.97
CA PHE A 4 26.91 12.61 -0.37
C PHE A 4 27.03 11.96 1.01
N VAL A 5 25.93 11.90 1.77
CA VAL A 5 25.86 11.25 3.10
C VAL A 5 25.94 9.72 2.96
N ILE A 6 25.22 9.15 1.99
CA ILE A 6 25.26 7.71 1.68
C ILE A 6 26.68 7.29 1.28
N LYS A 7 27.34 8.08 0.42
CA LYS A 7 28.72 7.81 0.00
C LYS A 7 29.74 7.96 1.15
N ARG A 8 29.46 8.81 2.14
CA ARG A 8 30.33 9.01 3.33
C ARG A 8 30.18 7.88 4.35
N LEU A 9 28.99 7.31 4.51
CA LEU A 9 28.71 6.18 5.39
C LEU A 9 29.25 4.85 4.85
N ILE A 10 29.19 4.65 3.53
CA ILE A 10 29.77 3.47 2.85
C ILE A 10 31.31 3.45 2.95
N ASN A 11 31.94 4.62 3.10
CA ASN A 11 33.41 4.79 3.12
C ASN A 11 33.98 5.02 4.52
N GLN A 12 33.15 5.04 5.57
CA GLN A 12 33.64 5.09 6.95
C GLN A 12 33.83 3.67 7.48
N ASP A 13 35.06 3.38 7.92
CA ASP A 13 35.49 2.12 8.51
C ASP A 13 34.43 1.56 9.46
N THR A 14 33.76 0.51 9.02
CA THR A 14 32.74 -0.22 9.77
C THR A 14 33.32 -1.00 10.97
N LYS A 15 34.53 -0.64 11.42
CA LYS A 15 35.29 -1.28 12.51
C LYS A 15 34.99 -0.71 13.91
N ASN A 16 34.35 0.47 14.02
CA ASN A 16 34.08 1.16 15.30
C ASN A 16 32.58 1.30 15.66
N LEU A 17 31.69 0.59 14.98
CA LEU A 17 30.24 0.63 15.23
C LEU A 17 29.76 -0.60 16.02
N SER A 18 28.81 -0.39 16.95
CA SER A 18 28.11 -1.48 17.63
C SER A 18 27.40 -2.38 16.61
N ARG A 19 27.27 -3.68 16.92
CA ARG A 19 26.72 -4.72 16.02
C ARG A 19 25.36 -4.31 15.43
N THR A 20 24.48 -3.72 16.23
CA THR A 20 23.16 -3.21 15.81
C THR A 20 23.22 -1.98 14.92
N GLN A 21 24.19 -1.08 15.13
CA GLN A 21 24.36 0.10 14.28
C GLN A 21 24.88 -0.29 12.90
N ARG A 22 25.76 -1.30 12.84
CA ARG A 22 26.27 -1.84 11.58
C ARG A 22 25.15 -2.51 10.77
N ASP A 23 24.33 -3.32 11.43
CA ASP A 23 23.15 -3.95 10.80
C ASP A 23 22.18 -2.89 10.24
N MET A 24 21.91 -1.80 10.98
CA MET A 24 21.06 -0.71 10.48
C MET A 24 21.64 -0.02 9.23
N VAL A 25 22.96 0.24 9.22
CA VAL A 25 23.63 0.87 8.07
C VAL A 25 23.63 -0.05 6.85
N ASP A 26 23.85 -1.35 7.04
CA ASP A 26 23.82 -2.35 5.97
C ASP A 26 22.41 -2.47 5.37
N LEU A 27 21.36 -2.44 6.19
CA LEU A 27 19.97 -2.41 5.71
C LEU A 27 19.67 -1.14 4.91
N LEU A 28 20.07 0.03 5.42
CA LEU A 28 19.87 1.33 4.76
C LEU A 28 20.74 1.55 3.52
N THR A 29 21.77 0.73 3.33
CA THR A 29 22.65 0.77 2.13
C THR A 29 22.17 -0.22 1.06
N ASN A 30 21.35 -1.20 1.45
CA ASN A 30 20.82 -2.22 0.56
C ASN A 30 19.70 -1.67 -0.33
N LYS A 31 20.00 -1.47 -1.62
CA LYS A 31 19.06 -0.93 -2.63
C LYS A 31 17.72 -1.68 -2.66
N PRO A 32 17.67 -3.03 -2.79
CA PRO A 32 16.42 -3.80 -2.69
C PRO A 32 15.63 -3.53 -1.41
N TRP A 33 16.30 -3.39 -0.27
CA TRP A 33 15.65 -3.18 1.02
C TRP A 33 15.00 -1.80 1.10
N ILE A 34 15.69 -0.76 0.64
CA ILE A 34 15.12 0.60 0.58
C ILE A 34 13.90 0.64 -0.34
N ILE A 35 13.96 -0.03 -1.51
CA ILE A 35 12.82 -0.09 -2.43
C ILE A 35 11.61 -0.75 -1.76
N LEU A 36 11.82 -1.87 -1.06
CA LEU A 36 10.77 -2.57 -0.33
C LEU A 36 10.17 -1.69 0.78
N LEU A 37 11.03 -1.01 1.53
CA LEU A 37 10.62 -0.12 2.62
C LEU A 37 9.81 1.08 2.08
N SER A 38 10.28 1.73 1.03
CA SER A 38 9.57 2.84 0.38
C SER A 38 8.22 2.38 -0.19
N MET A 39 8.17 1.23 -0.87
CA MET A 39 6.91 0.67 -1.38
C MET A 39 5.92 0.34 -0.27
N GLY A 40 6.39 -0.29 0.82
CA GLY A 40 5.56 -0.61 1.98
C GLY A 40 4.98 0.65 2.63
N PHE A 41 5.82 1.66 2.81
CA PHE A 41 5.41 2.95 3.35
C PHE A 41 4.36 3.64 2.48
N LEU A 42 4.59 3.74 1.17
CA LEU A 42 3.64 4.35 0.22
C LEU A 42 2.31 3.59 0.19
N THR A 43 2.35 2.25 0.22
CA THR A 43 1.14 1.42 0.21
C THR A 43 0.34 1.59 1.50
N MET A 44 1.00 1.73 2.65
CA MET A 44 0.31 2.01 3.92
C MET A 44 -0.29 3.41 3.96
N MET A 45 0.42 4.43 3.48
CA MET A 45 -0.14 5.78 3.35
C MET A 45 -1.37 5.79 2.44
N PHE A 46 -1.31 5.13 1.28
CA PHE A 46 -2.44 5.02 0.36
C PHE A 46 -3.66 4.39 1.03
N ASN A 47 -3.48 3.28 1.75
CA ASN A 47 -4.58 2.64 2.49
C ASN A 47 -5.14 3.56 3.58
N GLY A 48 -4.29 4.28 4.32
CA GLY A 48 -4.73 5.24 5.33
C GLY A 48 -5.59 6.36 4.75
N ILE A 49 -5.16 6.95 3.63
CA ILE A 49 -5.94 7.98 2.92
C ILE A 49 -7.24 7.37 2.41
N LYS A 50 -7.20 6.19 1.78
CA LYS A 50 -8.38 5.48 1.27
C LYS A 50 -9.42 5.28 2.37
N TYR A 51 -9.03 4.74 3.52
CA TYR A 51 -9.96 4.52 4.64
C TYR A 51 -10.49 5.83 5.24
N GLY A 52 -9.66 6.86 5.33
CA GLY A 52 -10.09 8.19 5.79
C GLY A 52 -11.13 8.83 4.86
N VAL A 53 -10.91 8.77 3.55
CA VAL A 53 -11.84 9.28 2.54
C VAL A 53 -13.16 8.52 2.57
N ILE A 54 -13.13 7.20 2.68
CA ILE A 54 -14.33 6.36 2.78
C ILE A 54 -15.12 6.71 4.04
N ALA A 55 -14.48 6.77 5.20
CA ALA A 55 -15.15 7.13 6.45
C ALA A 55 -15.77 8.54 6.39
N TYR A 56 -15.06 9.51 5.81
CA TYR A 56 -15.57 10.87 5.61
C TYR A 56 -16.74 10.90 4.63
N TYR A 57 -16.64 10.20 3.49
CA TYR A 57 -17.70 10.15 2.49
C TYR A 57 -18.99 9.57 3.08
N PHE A 58 -18.93 8.42 3.74
CA PHE A 58 -20.12 7.82 4.33
C PHE A 58 -20.70 8.65 5.49
N LYS A 59 -19.87 9.36 6.26
CA LYS A 59 -20.34 10.26 7.32
C LYS A 59 -21.07 11.49 6.78
N TYR A 60 -20.56 12.13 5.73
CA TYR A 60 -21.06 13.43 5.25
C TYR A 60 -22.01 13.34 4.04
N GLN A 61 -21.87 12.34 3.16
CA GLN A 61 -22.72 12.16 1.98
C GLN A 61 -23.89 11.22 2.21
N VAL A 62 -23.69 10.14 2.98
CA VAL A 62 -24.72 9.09 3.14
C VAL A 62 -25.51 9.27 4.44
N GLY A 63 -24.93 9.91 5.46
CA GLY A 63 -25.60 10.22 6.73
C GLY A 63 -25.99 8.98 7.56
N ASN A 64 -25.52 7.79 7.16
CA ASN A 64 -25.85 6.52 7.79
C ASN A 64 -24.56 5.76 8.15
N GLU A 65 -24.15 5.88 9.41
CA GLU A 65 -22.92 5.29 9.95
C GLU A 65 -22.92 3.75 9.87
N LEU A 66 -24.09 3.10 9.81
CA LEU A 66 -24.19 1.65 9.62
C LEU A 66 -23.64 1.18 8.27
N MET A 67 -23.75 1.99 7.21
CA MET A 67 -23.23 1.62 5.89
C MET A 67 -21.69 1.64 5.84
N VAL A 68 -21.06 2.46 6.69
CA VAL A 68 -19.59 2.46 6.88
C VAL A 68 -19.13 1.08 7.36
N GLY A 69 -19.82 0.54 8.38
CA GLY A 69 -19.50 -0.77 8.96
C GLY A 69 -19.66 -1.89 7.94
N GLN A 70 -20.74 -1.86 7.16
CA GLN A 70 -20.97 -2.82 6.08
C GLN A 70 -19.87 -2.75 5.00
N TYR A 71 -19.42 -1.55 4.64
CA TYR A 71 -18.30 -1.36 3.71
C TYR A 71 -17.00 -1.99 4.23
N PHE A 72 -16.66 -1.76 5.50
CA PHE A 72 -15.46 -2.35 6.08
C PHE A 72 -15.55 -3.88 6.17
N ILE A 73 -16.72 -4.44 6.47
CA ILE A 73 -16.94 -5.89 6.49
C ILE A 73 -16.76 -6.47 5.08
N ALA A 74 -17.37 -5.85 4.06
CA ALA A 74 -17.23 -6.29 2.67
C ALA A 74 -15.78 -6.19 2.18
N LEU A 75 -15.11 -5.07 2.47
CA LEU A 75 -13.69 -4.89 2.20
C LEU A 75 -12.82 -5.96 2.87
N LEU A 76 -13.14 -6.33 4.12
CA LEU A 76 -12.41 -7.37 4.84
C LEU A 76 -12.60 -8.74 4.19
N LEU A 77 -13.82 -9.08 3.78
CA LEU A 77 -14.10 -10.32 3.04
C LEU A 77 -13.35 -10.36 1.70
N VAL A 78 -13.40 -9.27 0.92
CA VAL A 78 -12.68 -9.15 -0.35
C VAL A 78 -11.16 -9.25 -0.12
N SER A 79 -10.63 -8.66 0.95
CA SER A 79 -9.22 -8.74 1.31
C SER A 79 -8.78 -10.16 1.66
N ILE A 80 -9.61 -10.93 2.37
CA ILE A 80 -9.34 -12.34 2.68
C ILE A 80 -9.30 -13.17 1.39
N LEU A 81 -10.29 -12.99 0.51
CA LEU A 81 -10.32 -13.67 -0.79
C LEU A 81 -9.12 -13.27 -1.66
N GLY A 82 -8.73 -11.99 -1.63
CA GLY A 82 -7.54 -11.47 -2.27
C GLY A 82 -6.25 -12.10 -1.73
N ALA A 83 -6.13 -12.26 -0.41
CA ALA A 83 -4.97 -12.88 0.22
C ALA A 83 -4.86 -14.37 -0.14
N LEU A 84 -5.96 -15.11 -0.11
CA LEU A 84 -6.01 -16.52 -0.50
C LEU A 84 -5.65 -16.71 -1.98
N SER A 85 -6.17 -15.85 -2.85
CA SER A 85 -5.86 -15.90 -4.28
C SER A 85 -4.44 -15.42 -4.60
N THR A 86 -3.84 -14.55 -3.78
CA THR A 86 -2.46 -14.08 -3.94
C THR A 86 -1.47 -15.24 -3.96
N GLY A 87 -1.64 -16.27 -3.13
CA GLY A 87 -0.75 -17.44 -3.13
C GLY A 87 -0.78 -18.21 -4.45
N TYR A 88 -1.97 -18.42 -5.00
CA TYR A 88 -2.17 -19.10 -6.30
C TYR A 88 -1.64 -18.26 -7.47
N LEU A 89 -1.98 -16.97 -7.51
CA LEU A 89 -1.52 -16.06 -8.54
C LEU A 89 0.01 -15.93 -8.51
N SER A 90 0.61 -15.77 -7.32
CA SER A 90 2.06 -15.60 -7.12
C SER A 90 2.87 -16.75 -7.69
N LYS A 91 2.34 -17.97 -7.57
CA LYS A 91 2.94 -19.18 -8.16
C LYS A 91 2.85 -19.22 -9.69
N LYS A 92 1.80 -18.63 -10.29
CA LYS A 92 1.55 -18.65 -11.74
C LYS A 92 2.23 -17.51 -12.50
N TRP A 93 2.29 -16.30 -11.94
CA TRP A 93 2.81 -15.10 -12.61
C TRP A 93 4.11 -14.54 -12.02
N GLY A 94 4.56 -15.07 -10.88
CA GLY A 94 5.76 -14.59 -10.18
C GLY A 94 5.48 -13.35 -9.32
N LYS A 95 6.18 -13.26 -8.19
CA LYS A 95 5.96 -12.24 -7.14
C LYS A 95 6.10 -10.80 -7.63
N GLN A 96 7.06 -10.53 -8.52
CA GLN A 96 7.36 -9.17 -8.98
C GLN A 96 6.31 -8.64 -9.96
N ASN A 97 5.94 -9.42 -10.99
CA ASN A 97 4.94 -9.01 -11.98
C ASN A 97 3.55 -8.87 -11.36
N LEU A 98 3.22 -9.72 -10.38
CA LEU A 98 1.97 -9.58 -9.63
C LEU A 98 1.88 -8.32 -8.81
N PHE A 99 2.98 -7.94 -8.16
CA PHE A 99 2.99 -6.72 -7.37
C PHE A 99 2.79 -5.50 -8.28
N ILE A 100 3.48 -5.45 -9.42
CA ILE A 100 3.35 -4.35 -10.39
C ILE A 100 1.95 -4.29 -11.00
N THR A 101 1.42 -5.43 -11.46
CA THR A 101 0.07 -5.48 -12.07
C THR A 101 -1.03 -5.15 -11.07
N SER A 102 -0.92 -5.60 -9.82
CA SER A 102 -1.86 -5.25 -8.74
C SER A 102 -1.84 -3.76 -8.43
N LEU A 103 -0.64 -3.15 -8.36
CA LEU A 103 -0.49 -1.70 -8.17
C LEU A 103 -1.11 -0.89 -9.32
N LEU A 104 -0.84 -1.28 -10.56
CA LEU A 104 -1.41 -0.62 -11.73
C LEU A 104 -2.94 -0.76 -11.76
N LEU A 105 -3.46 -1.96 -11.52
CA LEU A 105 -4.90 -2.22 -11.49
C LEU A 105 -5.59 -1.42 -10.38
N SER A 106 -4.99 -1.37 -9.18
CA SER A 106 -5.49 -0.59 -8.05
C SER A 106 -5.53 0.92 -8.37
N GLY A 107 -4.47 1.45 -9.01
CA GLY A 107 -4.46 2.83 -9.47
C GLY A 107 -5.53 3.11 -10.52
N LEU A 108 -5.72 2.18 -11.46
CA LEU A 108 -6.72 2.29 -12.53
C LEU A 108 -8.15 2.29 -11.97
N LEU A 109 -8.47 1.36 -11.06
CA LEU A 109 -9.76 1.31 -10.36
C LEU A 109 -10.02 2.57 -9.53
N THR A 110 -8.99 3.07 -8.84
CA THR A 110 -9.10 4.31 -8.06
C THR A 110 -9.32 5.53 -8.96
N SER A 111 -8.68 5.60 -10.13
CA SER A 111 -8.93 6.67 -11.11
C SER A 111 -10.33 6.58 -11.73
N ALA A 112 -10.85 5.37 -11.92
CA ALA A 112 -12.20 5.14 -12.43
C ALA A 112 -13.28 5.66 -11.45
N LEU A 113 -13.01 5.64 -10.13
CA LEU A 113 -13.88 6.24 -9.12
C LEU A 113 -14.08 7.75 -9.32
N TYR A 114 -13.13 8.48 -9.94
CA TYR A 114 -13.28 9.90 -10.23
C TYR A 114 -14.42 10.18 -11.23
N TRP A 115 -14.69 9.22 -12.12
CA TRP A 115 -15.76 9.34 -13.13
C TRP A 115 -17.14 8.91 -12.62
N VAL A 116 -17.23 8.37 -11.40
CA VAL A 116 -18.50 7.89 -10.84
C VAL A 116 -19.29 9.09 -10.28
N PRO A 117 -20.54 9.31 -10.73
CA PRO A 117 -21.38 10.38 -10.20
C PRO A 117 -21.72 10.16 -8.72
N ASN A 118 -21.83 11.27 -7.97
CA ASN A 118 -22.02 11.38 -6.51
C ASN A 118 -23.31 10.75 -5.91
N GLY A 119 -23.92 9.75 -6.55
CA GLY A 119 -25.17 9.11 -6.08
C GLY A 119 -25.19 7.59 -6.14
N ASN A 120 -24.20 6.94 -6.76
CA ASN A 120 -24.24 5.49 -6.97
C ASN A 120 -23.40 4.74 -5.92
N ILE A 121 -23.95 4.62 -4.71
CA ILE A 121 -23.32 3.99 -3.53
C ILE A 121 -22.84 2.56 -3.87
N THR A 122 -23.55 1.83 -4.72
CA THR A 122 -23.18 0.48 -5.18
C THR A 122 -21.98 0.47 -6.11
N ALA A 123 -21.82 1.48 -6.99
CA ALA A 123 -20.63 1.59 -7.83
C ALA A 123 -19.36 1.89 -7.01
N ILE A 124 -19.48 2.69 -5.95
CA ILE A 124 -18.39 2.96 -5.00
C ILE A 124 -18.05 1.70 -4.20
N PHE A 125 -19.05 0.90 -3.83
CA PHE A 125 -18.84 -0.38 -3.14
C PHE A 125 -18.10 -1.39 -4.03
N ILE A 126 -18.49 -1.49 -5.31
CA ILE A 126 -17.91 -2.46 -6.26
C ILE A 126 -16.52 -2.04 -6.74
N LEU A 127 -16.29 -0.74 -6.95
CA LEU A 127 -15.00 -0.22 -7.44
C LEU A 127 -14.02 0.10 -6.31
N GLY A 128 -14.53 0.33 -5.09
CA GLY A 128 -13.73 0.68 -3.92
C GLY A 128 -13.27 -0.52 -3.07
N CYS A 129 -14.03 -1.62 -3.05
CA CYS A 129 -13.64 -2.87 -2.39
C CYS A 129 -12.67 -3.67 -3.27
#